data_AF-A0A317U0H7-F1
#
_entry.id   AF-A0A317U0H7-F1
#
_cell.length_a   1.000
_cell.length_b   1.000
_cell.length_c   1.000
_cell.angle_alpha   90.00
_cell.angle_beta   90.00
_cell.angle_gamma   90.00
#
_symmetry.space_group_name_H-M   'P 1'
#
loop_
_entity.id
_entity.type
_entity.pdbx_description
1 polymer ?
#
loop_
_entity_poly.entity_id
_entity_poly.type
_entity_poly.pdbx_seq_one_letter_code
_entity_poly.pdbx_strand_id
1 'polypeptide(L)'
;MQSKSAFFAPSNYYSIDNFDSTFRKLVLDAYAKRFNSTSDAKLYLAICGIDLESTVKILLTMEENNLLNISIEQAIFSPVGCGDIANAFCTLMTGDAMISPRTGTYSIASLGEELENDLPKVVRIDIPGHSYVMVACEKTSQGVWGYIYQSNVAYAMEDNAFSLAAWLMDAKSSKTNLSEHLQKLARLLNPVVSHLEKEIIYLELYSANPIVEVKVPANMQEMISYINENIFFKYKIKAVCPQDMLFIAERIRNMITQDSEEQEQSLDVYLSKMREELEDCTELECQTLIEPS
;
A
#
# COMPACT_ATOMS: atom_id res chain seq x y z
N MET A 1 -34.44 -39.47 -20.38
CA MET A 1 -33.47 -38.42 -20.78
C MET A 1 -33.12 -37.60 -19.55
N GLN A 2 -32.01 -37.93 -18.88
CA GLN A 2 -31.45 -37.10 -17.81
C GLN A 2 -30.59 -36.02 -18.45
N SER A 3 -30.87 -34.75 -18.16
CA SER A 3 -30.14 -33.62 -18.76
C SER A 3 -28.71 -33.59 -18.25
N LYS A 4 -27.75 -33.57 -19.17
CA LYS A 4 -26.32 -33.35 -18.91
C LYS A 4 -26.01 -31.88 -18.56
N SER A 5 -26.82 -31.26 -17.70
CA SER A 5 -26.67 -29.85 -17.32
C SER A 5 -25.96 -29.64 -15.98
N ALA A 6 -25.54 -30.71 -15.30
CA ALA A 6 -24.89 -30.65 -13.99
C ALA A 6 -23.34 -30.63 -14.03
N PHE A 7 -22.72 -30.46 -15.21
CA PHE A 7 -21.26 -30.52 -15.38
C PHE A 7 -20.56 -29.17 -15.54
N PHE A 8 -21.30 -28.06 -15.58
CA PHE A 8 -20.72 -26.73 -15.53
C PHE A 8 -20.91 -26.20 -14.12
N ALA A 9 -19.81 -26.08 -13.38
CA ALA A 9 -19.77 -25.24 -12.19
C ALA A 9 -20.39 -23.87 -12.55
N PRO A 10 -21.09 -23.19 -11.62
CA PRO A 10 -21.55 -21.84 -11.87
C PRO A 10 -20.32 -21.05 -12.31
N SER A 11 -20.43 -20.31 -13.43
CA SER A 11 -19.41 -19.37 -13.84
C SER A 11 -19.18 -18.39 -12.68
N ASN A 12 -18.22 -18.67 -11.81
CA ASN A 12 -17.73 -17.72 -10.84
C ASN A 12 -17.17 -16.59 -11.68
N TYR A 13 -17.93 -15.50 -11.80
CA TYR A 13 -17.52 -14.31 -12.51
C TYR A 13 -16.34 -13.70 -11.74
N TYR A 14 -15.12 -14.13 -12.04
CA TYR A 14 -13.92 -13.47 -11.54
C TYR A 14 -13.88 -12.07 -12.15
N SER A 15 -14.12 -11.04 -11.34
CA SER A 15 -14.12 -9.63 -11.73
C SER A 15 -13.18 -8.84 -10.82
N ILE A 16 -12.72 -7.68 -11.29
CA ILE A 16 -11.96 -6.76 -10.42
C ILE A 16 -12.81 -6.27 -9.26
N ASP A 17 -14.13 -6.14 -9.44
CA ASP A 17 -15.04 -5.75 -8.34
C ASP A 17 -15.06 -6.82 -7.24
N ASN A 18 -15.05 -8.11 -7.62
CA ASN A 18 -14.92 -9.20 -6.65
C ASN A 18 -13.56 -9.18 -5.96
N PHE A 19 -12.48 -8.94 -6.72
CA PHE A 19 -11.15 -8.75 -6.13
C PHE A 19 -11.11 -7.60 -5.13
N ASP A 20 -11.60 -6.40 -5.47
CA ASP A 20 -11.61 -5.25 -4.56
C ASP A 20 -12.37 -5.60 -3.28
N SER A 21 -13.56 -6.17 -3.39
CA SER A 21 -14.35 -6.57 -2.21
C SER A 21 -13.58 -7.56 -1.31
N THR A 22 -12.95 -8.58 -1.90
CA THR A 22 -12.19 -9.59 -1.17
C THR A 22 -10.91 -9.01 -0.54
N PHE A 23 -10.15 -8.22 -1.31
CA PHE A 23 -8.89 -7.63 -0.86
C PHE A 23 -9.15 -6.56 0.19
N ARG A 24 -10.12 -5.66 -0.02
CA ARG A 24 -10.56 -4.68 0.97
C ARG A 24 -10.92 -5.33 2.29
N LYS A 25 -11.75 -6.38 2.26
CA LYS A 25 -12.10 -7.12 3.47
C LYS A 25 -10.86 -7.71 4.15
N LEU A 26 -9.95 -8.32 3.37
CA LEU A 26 -8.69 -8.86 3.89
C LEU A 26 -7.85 -7.78 4.61
N VAL A 27 -7.63 -6.63 3.98
CA VAL A 27 -6.83 -5.53 4.57
C VAL A 27 -7.49 -5.00 5.84
N LEU A 28 -8.81 -4.76 5.82
CA LEU A 28 -9.53 -4.21 6.96
C LEU A 28 -9.63 -5.20 8.13
N ASP A 29 -9.86 -6.48 7.85
CA ASP A 29 -9.88 -7.53 8.86
C ASP A 29 -8.47 -7.70 9.49
N ALA A 30 -7.42 -7.71 8.67
CA ALA A 30 -6.03 -7.79 9.15
C ALA A 30 -5.66 -6.56 9.99
N TYR A 31 -6.04 -5.35 9.54
CA TYR A 31 -5.83 -4.13 10.31
C TYR A 31 -6.53 -4.20 11.68
N ALA A 32 -7.80 -4.61 11.72
CA ALA A 32 -8.56 -4.68 12.97
C ALA A 32 -7.97 -5.70 13.97
N LYS A 33 -7.38 -6.79 13.47
CA LYS A 33 -6.84 -7.89 14.29
C LYS A 33 -5.36 -7.79 14.58
N ARG A 34 -4.65 -6.79 14.04
CA ARG A 34 -3.17 -6.70 14.07
C ARG A 34 -2.50 -6.81 15.44
N PHE A 35 -3.24 -6.60 16.53
CA PHE A 35 -2.75 -6.72 17.91
C PHE A 35 -3.14 -8.04 18.61
N ASN A 36 -3.91 -8.92 17.95
CA ASN A 36 -4.45 -10.12 18.57
C ASN A 36 -3.40 -11.24 18.70
N SER A 37 -2.52 -11.38 17.70
CA SER A 37 -1.49 -12.43 17.63
C SER A 37 -0.32 -11.98 16.76
N THR A 38 0.82 -12.66 16.89
CA THR A 38 1.98 -12.50 15.99
C THR A 38 1.58 -12.77 14.53
N SER A 39 0.75 -13.78 14.28
CA SER A 39 0.27 -14.12 12.93
C SER A 39 -0.57 -13.01 12.30
N ASP A 40 -1.45 -12.36 13.08
CA ASP A 40 -2.28 -11.25 12.61
C ASP A 40 -1.42 -10.01 12.31
N ALA A 41 -0.44 -9.71 13.16
CA ALA A 41 0.53 -8.64 12.94
C ALA A 41 1.30 -8.87 11.64
N LYS A 42 1.85 -10.08 11.47
CA LYS A 42 2.62 -10.50 10.29
C LYS A 42 1.78 -10.43 9.01
N LEU A 43 0.52 -10.85 9.04
CA LEU A 43 -0.39 -10.71 7.89
C LEU A 43 -0.56 -9.25 7.48
N TYR A 44 -0.89 -8.36 8.43
CA TYR A 44 -1.10 -6.96 8.13
C TYR A 44 0.17 -6.27 7.59
N LEU A 45 1.32 -6.58 8.19
CA LEU A 45 2.61 -6.05 7.73
C LEU A 45 2.99 -6.58 6.35
N ALA A 46 2.78 -7.87 6.09
CA ALA A 46 3.05 -8.47 4.78
C ALA A 46 2.20 -7.84 3.65
N ILE A 47 0.92 -7.51 3.94
CA ILE A 47 0.07 -6.74 3.01
C ILE A 47 0.69 -5.37 2.71
N CYS A 48 1.29 -4.74 3.72
CA CYS A 48 1.99 -3.46 3.59
C CYS A 48 3.41 -3.59 2.99
N GLY A 49 3.88 -4.80 2.68
CA GLY A 49 5.24 -5.05 2.20
C GLY A 49 6.33 -4.95 3.27
N ILE A 50 5.95 -5.08 4.55
CA ILE A 50 6.84 -5.02 5.70
C ILE A 50 7.04 -6.42 6.26
N ASP A 51 8.30 -6.77 6.53
CA ASP A 51 8.67 -7.99 7.22
C ASP A 51 8.74 -7.76 8.73
N LEU A 52 7.94 -8.50 9.51
CA LEU A 52 7.83 -8.31 10.96
C LEU A 52 9.17 -8.50 11.66
N GLU A 53 9.89 -9.58 11.34
CA GLU A 53 11.13 -9.95 12.02
C GLU A 53 12.20 -8.87 11.83
N SER A 54 12.44 -8.46 10.58
CA SER A 54 13.40 -7.41 10.24
C SER A 54 13.03 -6.08 10.89
N THR A 55 11.75 -5.70 10.88
CA THR A 55 11.28 -4.46 11.50
C THR A 55 11.47 -4.48 13.01
N VAL A 56 11.15 -5.58 13.68
CA VAL A 56 11.35 -5.72 15.14
C VAL A 56 12.82 -5.59 15.49
N LYS A 57 13.73 -6.26 14.76
CA LYS A 57 15.18 -6.15 14.98
C LYS A 57 15.66 -4.70 14.85
N ILE A 58 15.25 -3.99 13.80
CA ILE A 58 15.59 -2.57 13.61
C ILE A 58 15.07 -1.72 14.78
N LEU A 59 13.83 -1.92 15.19
CA LEU A 59 13.22 -1.15 16.27
C LEU A 59 13.87 -1.42 17.63
N LEU A 60 14.24 -2.67 17.92
CA LEU A 60 15.01 -3.02 19.13
C LEU A 60 16.35 -2.29 19.16
N THR A 61 17.12 -2.32 18.06
CA THR A 61 18.37 -1.56 17.97
C THR A 61 18.14 -0.05 18.11
N MET A 62 17.06 0.50 17.52
CA MET A 62 16.73 1.91 17.69
C MET A 62 16.37 2.26 19.14
N GLU A 63 15.67 1.37 19.85
CA GLU A 63 15.34 1.53 21.28
C GLU A 63 16.61 1.59 22.13
N GLU A 64 17.54 0.65 21.95
CA GLU A 64 18.83 0.61 22.66
C GLU A 64 19.66 1.89 22.45
N ASN A 65 19.55 2.49 21.27
CA ASN A 65 20.23 3.74 20.92
C ASN A 65 19.44 5.00 21.31
N ASN A 66 18.32 4.87 22.05
CA ASN A 66 17.43 5.97 22.44
C ASN A 66 16.90 6.80 21.25
N LEU A 67 16.65 6.13 20.11
CA LEU A 67 16.13 6.74 18.88
C LEU A 67 14.60 6.61 18.75
N LEU A 68 13.94 5.88 19.65
CA LEU A 68 12.49 5.74 19.66
C LEU A 68 11.83 6.63 20.71
N ASN A 69 10.81 7.37 20.28
CA ASN A 69 9.98 8.22 21.14
C ASN A 69 8.64 7.55 21.52
N ILE A 70 8.38 6.34 21.00
CA ILE A 70 7.17 5.54 21.22
C ILE A 70 7.58 4.07 21.43
N SER A 71 6.71 3.28 22.06
CA SER A 71 6.92 1.84 22.26
C SER A 71 7.03 1.10 20.92
N ILE A 72 7.85 0.04 20.87
CA ILE A 72 8.00 -0.83 19.70
C ILE A 72 6.64 -1.37 19.19
N GLU A 73 5.76 -1.81 20.10
CA GLU A 73 4.40 -2.28 19.79
C GLU A 73 3.59 -1.27 18.94
N GLN A 74 3.76 0.03 19.21
CA GLN A 74 3.13 1.10 18.45
C GLN A 74 3.91 1.42 17.17
N ALA A 75 5.24 1.43 17.26
CA ALA A 75 6.13 1.78 16.15
C ALA A 75 5.99 0.82 14.96
N ILE A 76 5.82 -0.49 15.21
CA ILE A 76 5.66 -1.53 14.17
C ILE A 76 4.51 -1.19 13.21
N PHE A 77 3.42 -0.62 13.71
CA PHE A 77 2.23 -0.31 12.91
C PHE A 77 2.16 1.16 12.48
N SER A 78 3.28 1.89 12.54
CA SER A 78 3.36 3.24 12.01
C SER A 78 2.98 3.24 10.52
N PRO A 79 2.29 4.29 10.03
CA PRO A 79 1.92 4.39 8.63
C PRO A 79 3.11 4.19 7.68
N VAL A 80 2.95 3.27 6.73
CA VAL A 80 3.99 2.89 5.76
C VAL A 80 3.99 3.85 4.56
N GLY A 81 5.19 4.12 4.05
CA GLY A 81 5.46 4.91 2.84
C GLY A 81 4.53 4.59 1.67
N CYS A 82 4.05 5.61 0.96
CA CYS A 82 3.21 5.43 -0.23
C CYS A 82 3.93 4.62 -1.33
N GLY A 83 5.25 4.82 -1.48
CA GLY A 83 6.11 4.02 -2.35
C GLY A 83 6.14 2.55 -1.97
N ASP A 84 6.24 2.23 -0.67
CA ASP A 84 6.31 0.86 -0.18
C ASP A 84 4.96 0.14 -0.32
N ILE A 85 3.85 0.83 -0.02
CA ILE A 85 2.51 0.29 -0.28
C ILE A 85 2.30 0.03 -1.78
N ALA A 86 2.71 0.95 -2.65
CA ALA A 86 2.62 0.75 -4.09
C ALA A 86 3.50 -0.43 -4.57
N ASN A 87 4.73 -0.52 -4.07
CA ASN A 87 5.64 -1.64 -4.33
C ASN A 87 5.02 -2.97 -3.91
N ALA A 88 4.50 -3.03 -2.68
CA ALA A 88 3.89 -4.22 -2.10
C ALA A 88 2.70 -4.67 -2.93
N PHE A 89 1.76 -3.77 -3.21
CA PHE A 89 0.58 -4.08 -4.00
C PHE A 89 0.96 -4.60 -5.40
N CYS A 90 1.85 -3.89 -6.11
CA CYS A 90 2.30 -4.32 -7.43
C CYS A 90 3.03 -5.68 -7.39
N THR A 91 3.88 -5.90 -6.39
CA THR A 91 4.61 -7.17 -6.22
C THR A 91 3.65 -8.33 -5.96
N LEU A 92 2.69 -8.13 -5.06
CA LEU A 92 1.67 -9.12 -4.75
C LEU A 92 0.85 -9.46 -6.00
N MET A 93 0.37 -8.46 -6.73
CA MET A 93 -0.57 -8.66 -7.84
C MET A 93 0.08 -9.05 -9.17
N THR A 94 1.36 -8.69 -9.38
CA THR A 94 2.02 -8.85 -10.69
C THR A 94 3.36 -9.57 -10.64
N GLY A 95 3.85 -9.94 -9.44
CA GLY A 95 5.19 -10.52 -9.25
C GLY A 95 6.34 -9.55 -9.48
N ASP A 96 6.06 -8.25 -9.61
CA ASP A 96 7.02 -7.19 -9.90
C ASP A 96 6.60 -5.92 -9.16
N ALA A 97 7.54 -5.26 -8.50
CA ALA A 97 7.26 -3.99 -7.80
C ALA A 97 6.84 -2.86 -8.77
N MET A 98 7.04 -3.03 -10.08
CA MET A 98 6.69 -2.07 -11.12
C MET A 98 7.34 -0.70 -10.91
N ILE A 99 8.53 -0.64 -10.30
CA ILE A 99 9.24 0.61 -10.04
C ILE A 99 9.57 1.32 -11.37
N SER A 100 9.10 2.56 -11.52
CA SER A 100 9.37 3.37 -12.70
C SER A 100 10.86 3.75 -12.78
N PRO A 101 11.44 3.88 -13.99
CA PRO A 101 12.82 4.33 -14.14
C PRO A 101 13.09 5.66 -13.44
N ARG A 102 14.32 5.84 -12.95
CA ARG A 102 14.75 7.10 -12.30
C ARG A 102 14.76 8.27 -13.28
N THR A 103 15.00 8.02 -14.57
CA THR A 103 15.07 9.03 -15.62
C THR A 103 13.83 9.02 -16.52
N GLY A 104 13.48 10.20 -17.03
CA GLY A 104 12.36 10.39 -17.97
C GLY A 104 11.05 10.79 -17.31
N THR A 105 10.16 11.37 -18.13
CA THR A 105 8.76 11.63 -17.80
C THR A 105 7.93 11.07 -18.94
N TYR A 106 6.78 10.49 -18.61
CA TYR A 106 5.82 9.99 -19.58
C TYR A 106 4.68 11.00 -19.78
N SER A 107 3.89 10.80 -20.81
CA SER A 107 2.69 11.60 -21.06
C SER A 107 1.49 10.96 -20.37
N ILE A 108 0.70 11.78 -19.65
CA ILE A 108 -0.58 11.35 -19.08
C ILE A 108 -1.57 10.96 -20.18
N ALA A 109 -1.53 11.65 -21.33
CA ALA A 109 -2.40 11.32 -22.46
C ALA A 109 -2.10 9.91 -23.00
N SER A 110 -0.82 9.52 -23.05
CA SER A 110 -0.42 8.17 -23.48
C SER A 110 -0.94 7.10 -22.53
N LEU A 111 -0.90 7.32 -21.21
CA LEU A 111 -1.54 6.40 -20.26
C LEU A 111 -3.06 6.35 -20.50
N GLY A 112 -3.70 7.50 -20.72
CA GLY A 112 -5.12 7.57 -21.05
C GLY A 112 -5.49 6.68 -22.25
N GLU A 113 -4.75 6.79 -23.35
CA GLU A 113 -4.92 5.96 -24.56
C GLU A 113 -4.68 4.46 -24.28
N GLU A 114 -3.68 4.12 -23.47
CA GLU A 114 -3.40 2.73 -23.09
C GLU A 114 -4.53 2.11 -22.25
N LEU A 115 -5.23 2.90 -21.44
CA LEU A 115 -6.34 2.42 -20.62
C LEU A 115 -7.64 2.20 -21.40
N GLU A 116 -7.73 2.70 -22.64
CA GLU A 116 -8.91 2.54 -23.49
C GLU A 116 -9.05 1.12 -24.09
N ASN A 117 -8.03 0.27 -23.92
CA ASN A 117 -7.93 -1.07 -24.52
C ASN A 117 -7.45 -2.11 -23.50
N ASP A 118 -7.66 -3.41 -23.78
CA ASP A 118 -7.06 -4.55 -23.08
C ASP A 118 -7.16 -4.54 -21.54
N LEU A 119 -8.31 -4.12 -21.00
CA LEU A 119 -8.60 -4.16 -19.58
C LEU A 119 -8.83 -5.61 -19.09
N PRO A 120 -8.50 -5.94 -17.83
CA PRO A 120 -8.06 -5.05 -16.75
C PRO A 120 -6.53 -4.88 -16.66
N LYS A 121 -6.11 -3.74 -16.10
CA LYS A 121 -4.69 -3.35 -15.97
C LYS A 121 -4.39 -2.80 -14.58
N VAL A 122 -3.24 -3.18 -14.03
CA VAL A 122 -2.63 -2.52 -12.87
C VAL A 122 -1.68 -1.45 -13.39
N VAL A 123 -1.80 -0.24 -12.85
CA VAL A 123 -0.93 0.90 -13.17
C VAL A 123 -0.31 1.40 -11.88
N ARG A 124 1.02 1.35 -11.78
CA ARG A 124 1.74 2.12 -10.76
C ARG A 124 1.97 3.52 -11.32
N ILE A 125 1.61 4.54 -10.55
CA ILE A 125 1.85 5.94 -10.86
C ILE A 125 2.81 6.51 -9.83
N ASP A 126 3.83 7.21 -10.31
CA ASP A 126 4.77 7.98 -9.49
C ASP A 126 4.72 9.45 -9.93
N ILE A 127 4.48 10.33 -8.97
CA ILE A 127 4.46 11.79 -9.09
C ILE A 127 5.35 12.39 -7.99
N PRO A 128 5.63 13.71 -8.00
CA PRO A 128 6.48 14.30 -6.98
C PRO A 128 5.87 14.11 -5.59
N GLY A 129 6.62 13.42 -4.72
CA GLY A 129 6.25 13.22 -3.32
C GLY A 129 5.18 12.13 -3.10
N HIS A 130 4.71 11.44 -4.14
CA HIS A 130 3.67 10.42 -3.99
C HIS A 130 3.75 9.30 -5.04
N SER A 131 3.45 8.08 -4.60
CA SER A 131 3.34 6.87 -5.41
C SER A 131 2.07 6.11 -5.04
N TYR A 132 1.32 5.64 -6.03
CA TYR A 132 0.08 4.91 -5.80
C TYR A 132 -0.25 3.97 -6.96
N VAL A 133 -1.27 3.13 -6.77
CA VAL A 133 -1.68 2.14 -7.77
C VAL A 133 -3.12 2.37 -8.19
N MET A 134 -3.36 2.33 -9.50
CA MET A 134 -4.69 2.20 -10.09
C MET A 134 -4.90 0.77 -10.59
N VAL A 135 -6.12 0.26 -10.44
CA VAL A 135 -6.57 -0.97 -11.10
C VAL A 135 -7.74 -0.61 -12.00
N ALA A 136 -7.46 -0.44 -13.29
CA ALA A 136 -8.45 -0.14 -14.32
C ALA A 136 -9.18 -1.41 -14.75
N CYS A 137 -10.51 -1.40 -14.74
CA CYS A 137 -11.30 -2.61 -14.93
C CYS A 137 -12.43 -2.54 -15.94
N GLU A 138 -12.97 -1.34 -16.22
CA GLU A 138 -14.15 -1.20 -17.06
C GLU A 138 -14.08 0.05 -17.91
N LYS A 139 -14.43 -0.06 -19.20
CA LYS A 139 -14.57 1.09 -20.10
C LYS A 139 -16.05 1.37 -20.33
N THR A 140 -16.44 2.61 -20.10
CA THR A 140 -17.81 3.11 -20.27
C THR A 140 -17.84 4.30 -21.23
N SER A 141 -19.02 4.80 -21.57
CA SER A 141 -19.15 6.05 -22.34
C SER A 141 -18.63 7.29 -21.60
N GLN A 142 -18.44 7.21 -20.28
CA GLN A 142 -17.92 8.30 -19.44
C GLN A 142 -16.41 8.22 -19.20
N GLY A 143 -15.75 7.19 -19.73
CA GLY A 143 -14.33 6.91 -19.51
C GLY A 143 -14.08 5.56 -18.86
N VAL A 144 -12.85 5.38 -18.37
CA VAL A 144 -12.36 4.16 -17.74
C VAL A 144 -12.58 4.23 -16.23
N TRP A 145 -13.15 3.18 -15.68
CA TRP A 145 -13.45 3.03 -14.25
C TRP A 145 -12.55 1.96 -13.61
N GLY A 146 -12.34 2.12 -12.31
CA GLY A 146 -11.50 1.22 -11.55
C GLY A 146 -11.33 1.66 -10.10
N TYR A 147 -10.27 1.16 -9.47
CA TYR A 147 -9.98 1.37 -8.05
C TYR A 147 -8.60 1.97 -7.87
N ILE A 148 -8.41 2.68 -6.76
CA ILE A 148 -7.15 3.28 -6.37
C ILE A 148 -6.72 2.69 -5.03
N TYR A 149 -5.46 2.30 -4.93
CA TYR A 149 -4.85 1.78 -3.70
C TYR A 149 -3.67 2.69 -3.35
N GLN A 150 -3.74 3.32 -2.18
CA GLN A 150 -2.73 4.27 -1.72
C GLN A 150 -2.67 4.36 -0.19
N SER A 151 -1.50 4.72 0.31
CA SER A 151 -1.31 5.42 1.59
C SER A 151 -0.76 6.81 1.27
N ASN A 152 -0.78 7.73 2.22
CA ASN A 152 -0.05 8.98 2.07
C ASN A 152 0.57 9.36 3.40
N VAL A 153 1.90 9.35 3.44
CA VAL A 153 2.71 9.75 4.59
C VAL A 153 3.79 10.75 4.13
N ALA A 154 3.50 11.44 3.03
CA ALA A 154 4.43 12.39 2.44
C ALA A 154 4.81 13.47 3.45
N TYR A 155 6.01 14.02 3.26
CA TYR A 155 6.43 15.21 3.97
C TYR A 155 5.37 16.32 3.83
N ALA A 156 5.15 17.10 4.89
CA ALA A 156 4.09 18.09 5.01
C ALA A 156 2.64 17.55 5.11
N MET A 157 2.39 16.24 5.17
CA MET A 157 1.05 15.71 5.46
C MET A 157 0.63 15.89 6.93
N GLU A 158 1.60 16.01 7.86
CA GLU A 158 1.36 16.16 9.29
C GLU A 158 0.35 15.10 9.80
N ASP A 159 -0.65 15.49 10.61
CA ASP A 159 -1.65 14.57 11.15
C ASP A 159 -2.65 14.05 10.09
N ASN A 160 -2.53 14.46 8.82
CA ASN A 160 -3.38 13.99 7.72
C ASN A 160 -2.79 12.76 7.02
N ALA A 161 -1.64 12.29 7.49
CA ALA A 161 -1.07 11.05 7.00
C ALA A 161 -2.05 9.88 7.22
N PHE A 162 -2.18 8.99 6.24
CA PHE A 162 -3.09 7.86 6.30
C PHE A 162 -2.47 6.59 5.73
N SER A 163 -2.82 5.45 6.34
CA SER A 163 -2.43 4.12 5.87
C SER A 163 -3.34 3.61 4.75
N LEU A 164 -2.95 2.51 4.10
CA LEU A 164 -3.82 1.81 3.15
C LEU A 164 -5.16 1.41 3.78
N ALA A 165 -5.16 0.95 5.02
CA ALA A 165 -6.39 0.59 5.73
C ALA A 165 -7.31 1.81 5.91
N ALA A 166 -6.76 2.96 6.31
CA ALA A 166 -7.52 4.20 6.44
C ALA A 166 -8.09 4.66 5.08
N TRP A 167 -7.32 4.57 3.99
CA TRP A 167 -7.82 4.83 2.64
C TRP A 167 -8.99 3.91 2.29
N LEU A 168 -8.89 2.61 2.56
CA LEU A 168 -9.92 1.64 2.24
C LEU A 168 -11.19 1.72 3.13
N MET A 169 -11.12 2.43 4.26
CA MET A 169 -12.30 2.83 5.04
C MET A 169 -13.00 4.06 4.45
N ASP A 170 -12.28 4.87 3.68
CA ASP A 170 -12.80 6.09 3.07
C ASP A 170 -13.71 5.79 1.87
N ALA A 171 -14.84 6.49 1.77
CA ALA A 171 -15.77 6.36 0.67
C ALA A 171 -15.14 6.69 -0.71
N LYS A 172 -14.15 7.59 -0.76
CA LYS A 172 -13.38 7.95 -1.96
C LYS A 172 -12.61 6.77 -2.57
N SER A 173 -12.32 5.74 -1.78
CA SER A 173 -11.63 4.53 -2.26
C SER A 173 -12.52 3.57 -3.02
N SER A 174 -13.82 3.89 -3.16
CA SER A 174 -14.77 3.13 -3.99
C SER A 174 -14.41 3.21 -5.48
N LYS A 175 -15.07 2.38 -6.30
CA LYS A 175 -14.92 2.40 -7.75
C LYS A 175 -15.13 3.82 -8.29
N THR A 176 -14.15 4.34 -9.02
CA THR A 176 -14.08 5.73 -9.47
C THR A 176 -13.73 5.84 -10.95
N ASN A 177 -13.99 7.01 -11.54
CA ASN A 177 -13.64 7.33 -12.92
C ASN A 177 -12.15 7.70 -13.01
N LEU A 178 -11.34 6.75 -13.47
CA LEU A 178 -9.89 6.92 -13.62
C LEU A 178 -9.54 7.90 -14.74
N SER A 179 -10.38 8.04 -15.77
CA SER A 179 -10.19 9.07 -16.80
C SER A 179 -10.31 10.48 -16.21
N GLU A 180 -11.30 10.72 -15.35
CA GLU A 180 -11.44 11.99 -14.61
C GLU A 180 -10.24 12.20 -13.66
N HIS A 181 -9.82 11.15 -12.96
CA HIS A 181 -8.63 11.19 -12.10
C HIS A 181 -7.38 11.63 -12.88
N LEU A 182 -7.13 11.05 -14.06
CA LEU A 182 -5.99 11.43 -14.90
C LEU A 182 -6.08 12.87 -15.41
N GLN A 183 -7.28 13.38 -15.69
CA GLN A 183 -7.47 14.79 -16.06
C GLN A 183 -7.14 15.73 -14.89
N LYS A 184 -7.57 15.40 -13.67
CA LYS A 184 -7.22 16.16 -12.46
C LYS A 184 -5.72 16.11 -12.21
N LEU A 185 -5.10 14.94 -12.35
CA LEU A 185 -3.65 14.79 -12.23
C LEU A 185 -2.90 15.63 -13.27
N ALA A 186 -3.38 15.67 -14.52
CA ALA A 186 -2.78 16.52 -15.55
C ALA A 186 -2.84 18.01 -15.18
N ARG A 187 -3.92 18.46 -14.56
CA ARG A 187 -4.02 19.84 -14.02
C ARG A 187 -3.10 20.07 -12.83
N LEU A 188 -2.99 19.11 -11.90
CA LEU A 188 -2.09 19.20 -10.75
C LEU A 188 -0.63 19.42 -11.19
N LEU A 189 -0.18 18.68 -12.20
CA LEU A 189 1.20 18.75 -12.69
C LEU A 189 1.44 19.88 -13.70
N ASN A 190 0.39 20.58 -14.15
CA ASN A 190 0.54 21.66 -15.12
C ASN A 190 1.11 22.92 -14.44
N PRO A 191 2.25 23.48 -14.90
CA PRO A 191 2.87 24.65 -14.28
C PRO A 191 2.03 25.93 -14.38
N VAL A 192 1.07 26.02 -15.31
CA VAL A 192 0.23 27.21 -15.45
C VAL A 192 -0.98 27.22 -14.50
N VAL A 193 -1.28 26.11 -13.85
CA VAL A 193 -2.40 26.00 -12.90
C VAL A 193 -2.01 26.67 -11.58
N SER A 194 -2.92 27.49 -11.04
CA SER A 194 -2.70 28.24 -9.79
C SER A 194 -2.45 27.32 -8.59
N HIS A 195 -1.67 27.79 -7.60
CA HIS A 195 -1.41 27.03 -6.38
C HIS A 195 -2.71 26.60 -5.69
N LEU A 196 -3.65 27.52 -5.49
CA LEU A 196 -4.94 27.23 -4.86
C LEU A 196 -5.71 26.10 -5.56
N GLU A 197 -5.72 26.10 -6.90
CA GLU A 197 -6.37 25.02 -7.65
C GLU A 197 -5.65 23.68 -7.49
N LYS A 198 -4.31 23.70 -7.45
CA LYS A 198 -3.51 22.49 -7.19
C LYS A 198 -3.76 21.93 -5.79
N GLU A 199 -3.91 22.79 -4.78
CA GLU A 199 -4.22 22.37 -3.41
C GLU A 199 -5.57 21.63 -3.36
N ILE A 200 -6.60 22.20 -4.00
CA ILE A 200 -7.93 21.57 -4.11
C ILE A 200 -7.82 20.22 -4.80
N ILE A 201 -7.13 20.15 -5.95
CA ILE A 201 -6.96 18.90 -6.69
C ILE A 201 -6.20 17.87 -5.84
N TYR A 202 -5.12 18.26 -5.16
CA TYR A 202 -4.34 17.35 -4.33
C TYR A 202 -5.21 16.77 -3.21
N LEU A 203 -5.98 17.59 -2.52
CA LEU A 203 -6.89 17.14 -1.48
C LEU A 203 -8.00 16.23 -2.04
N GLU A 204 -8.53 16.51 -3.23
CA GLU A 204 -9.50 15.63 -3.88
C GLU A 204 -8.92 14.23 -4.14
N LEU A 205 -7.70 14.16 -4.67
CA LEU A 205 -7.08 12.90 -5.12
C LEU A 205 -6.37 12.11 -4.00
N TYR A 206 -5.75 12.81 -3.05
CA TYR A 206 -4.71 12.26 -2.16
C TYR A 206 -4.94 12.55 -0.68
N SER A 207 -6.19 12.84 -0.28
CA SER A 207 -6.60 12.89 1.13
C SER A 207 -7.71 11.90 1.44
N ALA A 208 -7.62 11.28 2.61
CA ALA A 208 -8.68 10.47 3.22
C ALA A 208 -9.31 11.23 4.39
N ASN A 209 -10.53 10.85 4.75
CA ASN A 209 -11.17 11.27 5.99
C ASN A 209 -10.30 10.77 7.15
N PRO A 210 -9.86 11.68 8.04
CA PRO A 210 -9.03 11.30 9.17
C PRO A 210 -9.75 10.31 10.08
N ILE A 211 -9.08 9.21 10.42
CA ILE A 211 -9.54 8.24 11.43
C ILE A 211 -9.18 8.68 12.85
N VAL A 212 -8.31 9.66 12.98
CA VAL A 212 -7.89 10.32 14.22
C VAL A 212 -8.08 11.83 14.08
N GLU A 213 -8.20 12.53 15.21
CA GLU A 213 -8.33 13.98 15.21
C GLU A 213 -7.08 14.65 14.61
N VAL A 214 -7.28 15.55 13.64
CA VAL A 214 -6.21 16.35 13.02
C VAL A 214 -5.96 17.57 13.89
N LYS A 215 -4.80 17.64 14.54
CA LYS A 215 -4.37 18.82 15.31
C LYS A 215 -3.54 19.76 14.46
N VAL A 216 -2.68 19.19 13.62
CA VAL A 216 -1.84 19.90 12.66
C VAL A 216 -2.30 19.56 11.24
N PRO A 217 -2.91 20.51 10.52
CA PRO A 217 -3.33 20.29 9.14
C PRO A 217 -2.12 20.15 8.22
N ALA A 218 -2.32 19.50 7.08
CA ALA A 218 -1.29 19.32 6.07
C ALA A 218 -0.82 20.68 5.54
N ASN A 219 0.49 20.86 5.41
CA ASN A 219 1.09 22.05 4.85
C ASN A 219 1.02 22.00 3.31
N MET A 220 -0.17 22.34 2.79
CA MET A 220 -0.48 22.34 1.36
C MET A 220 0.45 23.23 0.55
N GLN A 221 0.86 24.38 1.09
CA GLN A 221 1.76 25.30 0.41
C GLN A 221 3.11 24.64 0.11
N GLU A 222 3.67 23.92 1.08
CA GLU A 222 4.94 23.22 0.95
C GLU A 222 4.84 22.05 -0.04
N MET A 223 3.79 21.24 0.05
CA MET A 223 3.54 20.15 -0.90
C MET A 223 3.40 20.64 -2.34
N ILE A 224 2.62 21.70 -2.57
CA ILE A 224 2.44 22.25 -3.92
C ILE A 224 3.74 22.91 -4.41
N SER A 225 4.51 23.56 -3.55
CA SER A 225 5.82 24.11 -3.90
C SER A 225 6.77 22.99 -4.35
N TYR A 226 6.83 21.89 -3.60
CA TYR A 226 7.62 20.72 -3.97
C TYR A 226 7.21 20.11 -5.31
N ILE A 227 5.90 19.96 -5.57
CA ILE A 227 5.39 19.48 -6.86
C ILE A 227 5.82 20.40 -8.01
N ASN A 228 5.74 21.71 -7.82
CA ASN A 228 6.11 22.70 -8.84
C ASN A 228 7.61 22.70 -9.15
N GLU A 229 8.46 22.47 -8.16
CA GLU A 229 9.91 22.40 -8.33
C GLU A 229 10.37 21.10 -8.98
N ASN A 230 9.57 20.02 -8.85
CA ASN A 230 9.98 18.67 -9.22
C ASN A 230 9.04 18.02 -10.24
N ILE A 231 8.41 18.77 -11.15
CA ILE A 231 7.37 18.25 -12.04
C ILE A 231 7.87 17.03 -12.84
N PHE A 232 7.26 15.86 -12.58
CA PHE A 232 7.38 14.66 -13.38
C PHE A 232 6.10 13.84 -13.31
N PHE A 233 5.89 13.00 -14.33
CA PHE A 233 4.88 11.97 -14.32
C PHE A 233 5.50 10.67 -14.81
N LYS A 234 5.43 9.61 -13.99
CA LYS A 234 5.94 8.30 -14.36
C LYS A 234 4.89 7.24 -14.08
N TYR A 235 4.90 6.20 -14.91
CA TYR A 235 4.06 5.05 -14.67
C TYR A 235 4.67 3.77 -15.23
N LYS A 236 4.22 2.65 -14.69
CA LYS A 236 4.33 1.33 -15.30
C LYS A 236 2.95 0.68 -15.32
N ILE A 237 2.71 -0.10 -16.35
CA ILE A 237 1.41 -0.75 -16.59
C ILE A 237 1.61 -2.23 -16.88
N LYS A 238 0.71 -3.07 -16.35
CA LYS A 238 0.65 -4.50 -16.65
C LYS A 238 -0.80 -4.95 -16.77
N ALA A 239 -1.08 -5.78 -17.78
CA ALA A 239 -2.32 -6.53 -17.84
C ALA A 239 -2.36 -7.55 -16.69
N VAL A 240 -3.55 -7.76 -16.14
CA VAL A 240 -3.77 -8.70 -15.03
C VAL A 240 -5.00 -9.55 -15.29
N CYS A 241 -5.08 -10.69 -14.60
CA CYS A 241 -6.25 -11.55 -14.61
C CYS A 241 -6.96 -11.45 -13.25
N PRO A 242 -8.26 -11.11 -13.20
CA PRO A 242 -9.01 -11.03 -11.94
C PRO A 242 -8.98 -12.33 -11.13
N GLN A 243 -8.96 -13.48 -11.81
CA GLN A 243 -8.88 -14.79 -11.15
C GLN A 243 -7.56 -14.96 -10.40
N ASP A 244 -6.44 -14.56 -11.01
CA ASP A 244 -5.12 -14.66 -10.39
C ASP A 244 -5.02 -13.71 -9.19
N MET A 245 -5.52 -12.47 -9.33
CA MET A 245 -5.56 -11.51 -8.22
C MET A 245 -6.38 -12.02 -7.03
N LEU A 246 -7.53 -12.66 -7.28
CA LEU A 246 -8.34 -13.30 -6.25
C LEU A 246 -7.62 -14.48 -5.60
N PHE A 247 -6.97 -15.33 -6.39
CA PHE A 247 -6.18 -16.44 -5.86
C PHE A 247 -5.03 -15.93 -4.97
N ILE A 248 -4.38 -14.84 -5.36
CA ILE A 248 -3.34 -14.17 -4.56
C ILE A 248 -3.91 -13.66 -3.24
N ALA A 249 -5.06 -12.98 -3.25
CA ALA A 249 -5.71 -12.52 -2.02
C ALA A 249 -6.04 -13.67 -1.05
N GLU A 250 -6.54 -14.80 -1.57
CA GLU A 250 -6.78 -16.00 -0.77
C GLU A 250 -5.48 -16.61 -0.23
N ARG A 251 -4.41 -16.65 -1.04
CA ARG A 251 -3.10 -17.13 -0.60
C ARG A 251 -2.53 -16.27 0.53
N ILE A 252 -2.64 -14.95 0.43
CA ILE A 252 -2.20 -14.02 1.48
C ILE A 252 -3.00 -14.28 2.76
N ARG A 253 -4.33 -14.42 2.66
CA ARG A 253 -5.18 -14.74 3.81
C ARG A 253 -4.72 -16.01 4.53
N ASN A 254 -4.31 -17.02 3.77
CA ASN A 254 -3.89 -18.30 4.33
C ASN A 254 -2.49 -18.26 4.99
N MET A 255 -1.74 -17.14 4.90
CA MET A 255 -0.46 -17.00 5.61
C MET A 255 -0.62 -17.20 7.13
N ILE A 256 -1.71 -16.70 7.72
CA ILE A 256 -1.97 -16.87 9.16
C ILE A 256 -2.15 -18.33 9.55
N THR A 257 -2.55 -19.22 8.63
CA THR A 257 -2.84 -20.63 8.92
C THR A 257 -1.62 -21.54 8.90
N GLN A 258 -0.45 -20.99 8.55
CA GLN A 258 0.76 -21.79 8.34
C GLN A 258 1.51 -22.11 9.63
N ASP A 259 1.35 -21.29 10.67
CA ASP A 259 2.07 -21.43 11.93
C ASP A 259 1.10 -21.32 13.12
N SER A 260 0.79 -22.46 13.75
CA SER A 260 -0.09 -22.51 14.92
C SER A 260 0.53 -21.85 16.15
N GLU A 261 1.86 -21.80 16.25
CA GLU A 261 2.54 -21.13 17.37
C GLU A 261 2.35 -19.61 17.25
N GLU A 262 2.58 -19.03 16.06
CA GLU A 262 2.37 -17.59 15.82
C GLU A 262 0.90 -17.15 15.96
N GLN A 263 -0.06 -18.07 15.83
CA GLN A 263 -1.49 -17.79 16.06
C GLN A 263 -1.85 -17.60 17.53
N GLU A 264 -1.21 -18.37 18.41
CA GLU A 264 -1.47 -18.33 19.85
C GLU A 264 -0.52 -17.35 20.57
N GLN A 265 0.62 -17.04 19.96
CA GLN A 265 1.61 -16.13 20.51
C GLN A 265 1.15 -14.67 20.41
N SER A 266 1.19 -13.96 21.53
CA SER A 266 1.01 -12.50 21.57
C SER A 266 2.25 -11.78 21.03
N LEU A 267 2.06 -10.56 20.50
CA LEU A 267 3.16 -9.73 20.02
C LEU A 267 4.22 -9.46 21.11
N ASP A 268 3.83 -9.24 22.36
CA ASP A 268 4.76 -8.96 23.46
C ASP A 268 5.73 -10.12 23.71
N VAL A 269 5.21 -11.35 23.74
CA VAL A 269 6.02 -12.58 23.87
C VAL A 269 6.97 -12.73 22.68
N TYR A 270 6.52 -12.40 21.46
CA TYR A 270 7.39 -12.39 20.29
C TYR A 270 8.52 -11.36 20.43
N LEU A 271 8.20 -10.13 20.88
CA LEU A 271 9.18 -9.08 21.10
C LEU A 271 10.21 -9.45 22.18
N SER A 272 9.78 -10.07 23.28
CA SER A 272 10.69 -10.56 24.33
C SER A 272 11.66 -11.60 23.77
N LYS A 273 11.16 -12.59 23.03
CA LYS A 273 12.02 -13.60 22.39
C LYS A 273 13.02 -12.99 21.42
N MET A 274 12.58 -12.04 20.59
CA MET A 274 13.45 -11.34 19.64
C MET A 274 14.53 -10.49 20.31
N ARG A 275 14.25 -9.96 21.51
CA ARG A 275 15.24 -9.26 22.32
C ARG A 275 16.30 -10.21 22.86
N GLU A 276 15.89 -11.34 23.43
CA GLU A 276 16.81 -12.38 23.91
C GLU A 276 17.73 -12.87 22.78
N GLU A 277 17.19 -13.12 21.58
CA GLU A 277 17.98 -13.53 20.41
C GLU A 277 19.02 -12.48 19.98
N LEU A 278 18.70 -11.18 20.10
CA LEU A 278 19.60 -10.09 19.74
C LEU A 278 20.74 -9.92 20.78
N GLU A 279 20.41 -10.08 22.07
CA GLU A 279 21.37 -10.05 23.17
C GLU A 279 22.38 -11.22 23.05
N ASP A 280 21.90 -12.44 22.80
CA ASP A 280 22.73 -13.63 22.59
C ASP A 280 23.71 -13.46 21.42
N CYS A 281 23.27 -12.86 20.31
CA CYS A 281 24.14 -12.54 19.18
C CYS A 281 25.26 -11.55 19.57
N THR A 282 24.93 -10.53 20.37
CA THR A 282 25.87 -9.50 20.79
C THR A 282 26.92 -10.04 21.77
N GLU A 283 26.53 -10.96 22.66
CA GLU A 283 27.44 -11.65 23.58
C GLU A 283 28.43 -12.57 22.84
N LEU A 284 27.95 -13.30 21.82
CA LEU A 284 28.80 -14.14 20.96
C LEU A 284 29.86 -13.32 20.19
N GLU A 285 29.48 -12.16 19.66
CA GLU A 285 30.43 -11.26 18.98
C GLU A 285 31.49 -10.70 19.96
N CYS A 286 31.08 -10.32 21.18
CA CYS A 286 32.01 -9.88 22.22
C CYS A 286 33.00 -10.98 22.65
N GLN A 287 32.56 -12.24 22.75
CA GLN A 287 33.42 -13.37 23.10
C GLN A 287 34.46 -13.66 22.02
N THR A 288 34.11 -13.52 20.73
CA THR A 288 35.07 -13.71 19.62
C THR A 288 36.14 -12.62 19.50
N LEU A 289 35.91 -11.44 20.09
CA LEU A 289 36.88 -10.33 20.12
C LEU A 289 37.87 -10.40 21.30
N ILE A 290 37.63 -11.29 22.27
CA ILE A 290 38.43 -11.41 23.51
C ILE A 290 39.40 -12.61 23.48
N GLU A 291 39.55 -13.31 22.36
CA GLU A 291 40.66 -14.28 22.19
C GLU A 291 41.86 -13.66 21.45
N PRO A 292 42.83 -13.04 22.16
CA PRO A 292 44.20 -12.96 21.69
C PRO A 292 44.94 -14.25 22.10
N SER A 293 45.47 -14.93 21.09
CA SER A 293 46.51 -15.97 21.20
C SER A 293 47.76 -15.50 21.94
#